data_AF-A0A7X0YIT6-F1
#
_entry.id   AF-A0A7X0YIT6-F1
#
_cell.length_a   1.000
_cell.length_b   1.000
_cell.length_c   1.000
_cell.angle_alpha   90.00
_cell.angle_beta   90.00
_cell.angle_gamma   90.00
#
_symmetry.space_group_name_H-M   'P 1'
#
loop_
_entity.id
_entity.type
_entity.pdbx_description
1 polymer ?
#
loop_
_entity_poly.entity_id
_entity_poly.type
_entity_poly.pdbx_seq_one_letter_code
_entity_poly.pdbx_strand_id
1 'polypeptide(L)'
;MNLMMIGFCFAIFFFALSFIISKMGKLPIYWISLCANTGFFLAFLLVGRAFPEDSQIALFYLNLGILTFVLIQAALGLAHWLLKKTATR
;
A
#
# COMPACT_ATOMS: atom_id res chain seq x y z
N MET A 1 2.75 -20.57 7.06
CA MET A 1 1.65 -20.58 6.06
C MET A 1 0.48 -19.64 6.37
N ASN A 2 0.26 -19.18 7.61
CA ASN A 2 -0.89 -18.33 7.95
C ASN A 2 -0.65 -16.80 7.71
N LEU A 3 0.59 -16.35 7.82
CA LEU A 3 0.96 -14.92 7.75
C LEU A 3 0.88 -14.28 6.37
N MET A 4 1.28 -15.00 5.30
CA MET A 4 1.14 -14.50 3.93
C MET A 4 -0.32 -14.30 3.54
N MET A 5 -1.22 -15.19 3.96
CA MET A 5 -2.64 -15.12 3.66
C MET A 5 -3.31 -13.95 4.39
N ILE A 6 -2.95 -13.73 5.66
CA ILE A 6 -3.39 -12.57 6.43
C ILE A 6 -2.88 -11.27 5.79
N GLY A 7 -1.62 -11.23 5.35
CA GLY A 7 -1.05 -10.08 4.65
C GLY A 7 -1.74 -9.78 3.33
N PHE A 8 -2.08 -10.82 2.58
CA PHE A 8 -2.86 -10.69 1.35
C PHE A 8 -4.27 -10.15 1.61
N CYS A 9 -4.95 -10.64 2.65
CA CYS A 9 -6.26 -10.11 3.06
C CYS A 9 -6.19 -8.64 3.48
N PHE A 10 -5.17 -8.24 4.26
CA PHE A 10 -4.97 -6.84 4.64
C PHE A 10 -4.63 -5.96 3.43
N ALA A 11 -3.78 -6.45 2.51
CA ALA A 11 -3.45 -5.73 1.28
C ALA A 11 -4.72 -5.45 0.45
N ILE A 12 -5.59 -6.45 0.29
CA ILE A 12 -6.87 -6.31 -0.41
C ILE A 12 -7.79 -5.33 0.31
N PHE A 13 -7.87 -5.41 1.65
CA PHE A 13 -8.71 -4.52 2.45
C PHE A 13 -8.28 -3.05 2.31
N PHE A 14 -6.99 -2.75 2.51
CA PHE A 14 -6.44 -1.40 2.34
C PHE A 14 -6.55 -0.90 0.90
N PHE A 15 -6.44 -1.79 -0.09
CA PHE A 15 -6.66 -1.46 -1.49
C PHE A 15 -8.13 -1.08 -1.75
N ALA A 16 -9.08 -1.88 -1.26
CA ALA A 16 -10.51 -1.58 -1.39
C ALA A 16 -10.89 -0.27 -0.68
N LEU A 17 -10.32 0.00 0.50
CA LEU A 17 -10.52 1.25 1.21
C LEU A 17 -9.97 2.45 0.41
N SER A 18 -8.76 2.31 -0.13
CA SER A 18 -8.14 3.32 -1.01
C SER A 18 -8.96 3.55 -2.27
N PHE A 19 -9.61 2.51 -2.79
CA PHE A 19 -10.53 2.58 -3.93
C PHE A 19 -11.77 3.41 -3.63
N ILE A 20 -12.40 3.19 -2.46
CA ILE A 20 -13.56 3.96 -2.01
C ILE A 20 -13.18 5.44 -1.83
N ILE A 21 -12.07 5.72 -1.14
CA ILE A 21 -11.59 7.09 -0.91
C ILE A 21 -11.25 7.79 -2.22
N SER A 22 -10.68 7.09 -3.19
CA SER A 22 -10.38 7.63 -4.52
C SER A 22 -11.64 7.99 -5.29
N LYS A 23 -12.66 7.14 -5.24
CA LYS A 23 -13.96 7.41 -5.86
C LYS A 23 -14.65 8.62 -5.23
N MET A 24 -14.58 8.76 -3.91
CA MET A 24 -15.16 9.92 -3.20
C MET A 24 -14.38 11.21 -3.44
N GLY A 25 -13.04 11.15 -3.44
CA GLY A 25 -12.17 12.32 -3.58
C GLY A 25 -11.87 12.75 -5.01
N LYS A 26 -12.29 11.98 -6.04
CA LYS A 26 -11.86 12.13 -7.45
C LYS A 26 -10.33 12.18 -7.61
N LEU A 27 -9.61 11.64 -6.65
CA LEU A 27 -8.15 11.58 -6.62
C LEU A 27 -7.70 10.22 -7.15
N PRO A 28 -6.53 10.10 -7.79
CA PRO A 28 -6.09 8.82 -8.32
C PRO A 28 -5.86 7.80 -7.21
N ILE A 29 -6.41 6.59 -7.38
CA ILE A 29 -6.33 5.47 -6.44
C ILE A 29 -4.90 5.21 -5.95
N TYR A 30 -3.93 5.33 -6.86
CA TYR A 30 -2.55 5.00 -6.58
C TYR A 30 -1.91 5.98 -5.59
N TRP A 31 -2.23 7.28 -5.64
CA TRP A 31 -1.72 8.27 -4.68
C TRP A 31 -2.29 8.05 -3.28
N ILE A 32 -3.59 7.74 -3.20
CA ILE A 32 -4.26 7.47 -1.92
C ILE A 32 -3.70 6.19 -1.30
N SER A 33 -3.56 5.14 -2.10
CA SER A 33 -2.98 3.87 -1.66
C SER A 33 -1.53 4.06 -1.20
N LEU A 34 -0.73 4.85 -1.92
CA LEU A 34 0.64 5.17 -1.52
C LEU A 34 0.68 5.91 -0.18
N CYS A 35 -0.07 7.00 -0.03
CA CYS A 35 -0.10 7.77 1.21
C CYS A 35 -0.60 6.95 2.42
N ALA A 36 -1.67 6.16 2.25
CA ALA A 36 -2.23 5.35 3.33
C ALA A 36 -1.21 4.28 3.79
N ASN A 37 -0.57 3.58 2.85
CA ASN A 37 0.37 2.51 3.18
C ASN A 37 1.71 3.04 3.71
N THR A 38 2.22 4.15 3.18
CA THR A 38 3.40 4.83 3.75
C THR A 38 3.11 5.36 5.15
N GLY A 39 1.92 5.94 5.39
CA GLY A 39 1.49 6.37 6.72
C GLY A 39 1.39 5.21 7.71
N PHE A 40 0.82 4.08 7.28
CA PHE A 40 0.73 2.87 8.09
C PHE A 40 2.12 2.29 8.41
N PHE A 41 3.04 2.29 7.44
CA PHE A 41 4.43 1.87 7.63
C PHE A 41 5.18 2.76 8.64
N LEU A 42 5.02 4.08 8.53
CA LEU A 42 5.61 5.04 9.48
C LEU A 42 5.04 4.89 10.89
N ALA A 43 3.72 4.76 11.03
CA ALA A 43 3.08 4.50 12.31
C ALA A 43 3.58 3.18 12.94
N PHE A 44 3.77 2.15 12.12
CA PHE A 44 4.34 0.89 12.56
C PHE A 44 5.80 1.01 13.02
N LEU A 45 6.64 1.80 12.34
CA LEU A 45 8.00 2.08 12.80
C LEU A 45 8.04 2.78 14.16
N LEU A 46 7.07 3.66 14.43
CA LEU A 46 6.98 4.42 15.68
C LEU A 46 6.44 3.57 16.84
N VAL A 47 5.42 2.74 16.60
CA VAL A 47 4.71 1.98 17.65
C VAL A 47 5.15 0.51 17.73
N GLY A 48 5.91 0.02 16.75
CA GLY A 48 6.32 -1.40 16.65
C GLY A 48 7.04 -1.93 17.88
N ARG A 49 7.78 -1.08 18.60
CA ARG A 49 8.49 -1.45 19.84
C ARG A 49 7.58 -1.77 21.03
N ALA A 50 6.28 -1.46 20.94
CA ALA A 50 5.29 -1.82 21.95
C ALA A 50 4.77 -3.27 21.78
N PHE A 51 5.13 -3.94 20.68
CA PHE A 51 4.72 -5.32 20.41
C PHE A 51 5.83 -6.32 20.78
N PRO A 52 5.46 -7.57 21.12
CA PRO A 52 6.43 -8.65 21.28
C PRO A 52 7.25 -8.89 20.00
N GLU A 53 8.51 -9.29 20.13
CA GLU A 53 9.47 -9.40 19.02
C GLU A 53 8.94 -10.23 17.84
N ASP A 54 8.31 -11.37 18.11
CA ASP A 54 7.74 -12.24 17.07
C ASP A 54 6.63 -11.56 16.26
N SER A 55 5.79 -10.77 16.95
CA SER A 55 4.70 -10.02 16.33
C SER A 55 5.23 -8.83 15.55
N GLN A 56 6.30 -8.21 16.03
CA GLN A 56 6.94 -7.08 15.38
C GLN A 56 7.59 -7.51 14.05
N ILE A 57 8.29 -8.64 14.03
CA ILE A 57 8.89 -9.20 12.81
C ILE A 57 7.80 -9.58 11.80
N ALA A 58 6.75 -10.27 12.26
CA ALA A 58 5.61 -10.66 11.43
C ALA A 58 4.91 -9.45 10.78
N LEU A 59 4.59 -8.42 11.56
CA LEU A 59 3.96 -7.19 11.09
C LEU A 59 4.89 -6.37 10.19
N PHE A 60 6.20 -6.40 10.44
CA PHE A 60 7.19 -5.75 9.58
C PHE A 60 7.19 -6.37 8.18
N TYR A 61 7.28 -7.70 8.07
CA TYR A 61 7.21 -8.40 6.78
C TYR A 61 5.88 -8.18 6.06
N LEU A 62 4.77 -8.15 6.81
CA LEU A 62 3.45 -7.83 6.30
C LEU A 62 3.43 -6.46 5.62
N ASN A 63 3.89 -5.44 6.36
CA ASN A 63 3.93 -4.06 5.91
C ASN A 63 4.88 -3.85 4.74
N LEU A 64 6.01 -4.56 4.73
CA LEU A 64 6.98 -4.52 3.64
C LEU A 64 6.41 -5.16 2.35
N GLY A 65 5.65 -6.25 2.49
CA GLY A 65 4.92 -6.87 1.37
C GLY A 65 3.85 -5.94 0.79
N ILE A 66 3.04 -5.32 1.65
CA ILE A 66 2.01 -4.36 1.22
C ILE A 66 2.64 -3.15 0.53
N LEU A 67 3.68 -2.56 1.13
CA LEU A 67 4.39 -1.41 0.57
C LEU A 67 4.98 -1.72 -0.82
N THR A 68 5.58 -2.90 -0.99
CA THR A 68 6.14 -3.34 -2.26
C THR A 68 5.07 -3.43 -3.34
N PHE A 69 3.92 -4.03 -3.03
CA PHE A 69 2.79 -4.14 -3.96
C PHE A 69 2.26 -2.76 -4.38
N VAL A 70 2.17 -1.84 -3.42
CA VAL A 70 1.71 -0.46 -3.66
C VAL A 70 2.71 0.33 -4.52
N LEU A 71 4.01 0.17 -4.29
CA LEU A 71 5.05 0.79 -5.12
C LEU A 71 5.00 0.28 -6.56
N ILE A 72 4.80 -1.02 -6.77
CA ILE A 72 4.62 -1.60 -8.12
C ILE A 72 3.39 -0.99 -8.79
N GLN A 73 2.25 -0.90 -8.08
CA GLN A 73 1.05 -0.26 -8.63
C GLN A 73 1.25 1.22 -8.95
N ALA A 74 1.95 1.96 -8.09
CA ALA A 74 2.27 3.36 -8.31
C ALA A 74 3.18 3.54 -9.54
N ALA A 75 4.19 2.68 -9.70
CA ALA A 75 5.08 2.68 -10.86
C ALA A 75 4.33 2.38 -12.16
N LEU A 76 3.45 1.37 -12.16
CA LEU A 76 2.60 1.05 -13.32
C LEU A 76 1.62 2.19 -13.65
N GLY A 77 1.03 2.84 -12.63
CA GLY A 77 0.16 3.99 -12.81
C GLY A 77 0.89 5.21 -13.41
N LEU A 78 2.12 5.47 -12.93
CA LEU A 78 3.00 6.52 -13.47
C LEU A 78 3.41 6.23 -14.91
N ALA A 79 3.81 4.98 -15.21
CA ALA A 79 4.16 4.55 -16.56
C ALA A 79 2.98 4.71 -17.51
N HIS A 80 1.77 4.30 -17.12
CA HIS A 80 0.57 4.48 -17.92
C HIS A 80 0.27 5.97 -18.17
N TRP A 81 0.41 6.82 -17.15
CA TRP A 81 0.20 8.26 -17.32
C TRP A 81 1.23 8.90 -18.25
N LEU A 82 2.51 8.54 -18.12
CA LEU A 82 3.59 9.00 -19.00
C LEU A 82 3.36 8.56 -20.44
N LEU A 83 3.05 7.27 -20.66
CA LEU A 83 2.75 6.73 -21.99
C LEU A 83 1.54 7.42 -22.62
N LYS A 84 0.48 7.67 -21.85
CA LYS A 84 -0.69 8.41 -22.33
C LYS A 84 -0.31 9.83 -22.75
N LYS A 85 0.48 10.55 -21.94
CA LYS A 85 0.95 11.90 -22.30
C LYS A 85 1.81 11.91 -23.56
N THR A 86 2.67 10.92 -23.74
CA THR A 86 3.56 10.82 -24.90
C THR A 86 2.80 10.44 -26.18
N ALA A 87 1.77 9.58 -26.08
CA ALA A 87 0.96 9.16 -27.22
C ALA A 87 -0.08 10.20 -27.68
N THR A 88 -0.34 11.24 -26.88
CA THR A 88 -1.26 12.34 -27.25
C THR A 88 -0.53 13.55 -27.85
N ARG A 89 0.73 13.38 -28.26
CA ARG A 89 1.54 14.37 -28.98
C ARG A 89 1.66 13.96 -30.45
#